data_AF-A0A0C1Y258-F1
#
_entry.id   AF-A0A0C1Y258-F1
#
_cell.length_a   1.000
_cell.length_b   1.000
_cell.length_c   1.000
_cell.angle_alpha   90.00
_cell.angle_beta   90.00
_cell.angle_gamma   90.00
#
_symmetry.space_group_name_H-M   'P 1'
#
loop_
_entity.id
_entity.type
_entity.pdbx_description
1 polymer ?
#
loop_
_entity_poly.entity_id
_entity_poly.type
_entity_poly.pdbx_seq_one_letter_code
_entity_poly.pdbx_strand_id
1 'polypeptide(L)'
;MAMRRWIKVTVAAAAVLGVGGYIAQPYAKDWVLTGQACDGALPRDVTGQLVPDGAHLTEERSQQIDGLGSYGCDLRFEGDGDAVGHIVLDAYTRRDDQDAEFMTLFPEGGQSTVEALPDGLPGFVDEYRGMHFLVPCPDLGKDADGRQRKLLTRVSLQRRVDAGVPGAAYRMAVSLTNAASDRLGCGAKPLSPPKKDVPLADPEKSSEEARGVPLAEAKDTACGWAAGAGLPEPATWRALGSANENSPVASCVLLTGDPDSEDGSRMYFRAWYGDWSRRLTKEYDDRVPVSATARCDGEAATFAPAFSDDIPGVDKGDEQRIFKLFAEDQVRRHGCSDLRLPF
;
A
#
# COMPACT_ATOMS: atom_id res chain seq x y z
N MET A 1 -36.30 -29.48 56.60
CA MET A 1 -36.12 -29.93 55.19
C MET A 1 -35.98 -28.78 54.18
N ALA A 2 -36.55 -27.58 54.42
CA ALA A 2 -36.48 -26.44 53.49
C ALA A 2 -35.06 -25.84 53.30
N MET A 3 -34.25 -25.80 54.36
CA MET A 3 -32.91 -25.18 54.35
C MET A 3 -31.90 -25.93 53.46
N ARG A 4 -32.00 -27.27 53.40
CA ARG A 4 -31.15 -28.12 52.55
C ARG A 4 -31.43 -27.97 51.04
N ARG A 5 -32.63 -27.50 50.69
CA ARG A 5 -33.07 -27.29 49.30
C ARG A 5 -32.59 -25.94 48.78
N TRP A 6 -32.59 -24.91 49.62
CA TRP A 6 -32.03 -23.59 49.30
C TRP A 6 -30.52 -23.64 49.06
N ILE A 7 -29.76 -24.32 49.92
CA ILE A 7 -28.31 -24.45 49.74
C ILE A 7 -27.95 -25.10 48.40
N LYS A 8 -28.70 -26.12 47.96
CA LYS A 8 -28.47 -26.77 46.66
C LYS A 8 -28.76 -25.85 45.47
N VAL A 9 -29.80 -25.02 45.57
CA VAL A 9 -30.15 -24.05 44.52
C VAL A 9 -29.08 -22.96 44.42
N THR A 10 -28.57 -22.46 45.54
CA THR A 10 -27.51 -21.44 45.53
C THR A 10 -26.19 -21.98 44.99
N VAL A 11 -25.81 -23.21 45.34
CA VAL A 11 -24.59 -23.85 44.81
C VAL A 11 -24.72 -24.13 43.32
N ALA A 12 -25.88 -24.60 42.85
CA ALA A 12 -26.11 -24.81 41.43
C ALA A 12 -26.10 -23.50 40.63
N ALA A 13 -26.71 -22.44 41.14
CA ALA A 13 -26.66 -21.11 40.52
C ALA A 13 -25.23 -20.56 40.46
N ALA A 14 -24.45 -20.69 41.54
CA ALA A 14 -23.06 -20.29 41.58
C ALA A 14 -22.19 -21.08 40.60
N ALA A 15 -22.44 -22.39 40.46
CA ALA A 15 -21.74 -23.23 39.48
C ALA A 15 -22.08 -22.85 38.04
N VAL A 16 -23.36 -22.60 37.74
CA VAL A 16 -23.80 -22.17 36.39
C VAL A 16 -23.26 -20.78 36.05
N LEU A 17 -23.27 -19.84 37.00
CA LEU A 17 -22.68 -18.51 36.81
C LEU A 17 -21.16 -18.56 36.71
N GLY A 18 -20.50 -19.45 37.46
CA GLY A 18 -19.05 -19.65 37.38
C GLY A 18 -18.62 -20.25 36.04
N VAL A 19 -19.31 -21.29 35.57
CA VAL A 19 -19.05 -21.93 34.27
C VAL A 19 -19.43 -20.98 33.13
N GLY A 20 -20.58 -20.31 33.20
CA GLY A 20 -21.00 -19.33 32.21
C GLY A 20 -20.07 -18.11 32.14
N GLY A 21 -19.60 -17.62 33.30
CA GLY A 21 -18.61 -16.56 33.39
C GLY A 21 -17.25 -16.96 32.81
N TYR A 22 -16.79 -18.19 33.07
CA TYR A 22 -15.55 -18.72 32.51
C TYR A 22 -15.62 -18.86 30.97
N ILE A 23 -16.76 -19.31 30.43
CA ILE A 23 -16.97 -19.40 28.98
C ILE A 23 -17.10 -18.00 28.34
N ALA A 24 -17.74 -17.05 29.01
CA ALA A 24 -17.95 -15.70 28.48
C ALA A 24 -16.72 -14.78 28.63
N GLN A 25 -15.80 -15.08 29.54
CA GLN A 25 -14.60 -14.29 29.81
C GLN A 25 -13.71 -14.05 28.56
N PRO A 26 -13.37 -15.04 27.72
CA PRO A 26 -12.60 -14.79 26.50
C PRO A 26 -13.35 -13.85 25.54
N TYR A 27 -14.65 -14.05 25.32
CA TYR A 27 -15.45 -13.18 24.46
C TYR A 27 -15.58 -11.75 24.99
N ALA A 28 -15.73 -11.57 26.31
CA ALA A 28 -15.78 -10.24 26.91
C ALA A 28 -14.43 -9.53 26.83
N LYS A 29 -13.32 -10.26 27.02
CA LYS A 29 -11.96 -9.72 26.88
C LYS A 29 -11.67 -9.35 25.42
N ASP A 30 -12.03 -10.21 24.48
CA ASP A 30 -11.91 -9.99 23.04
C ASP A 30 -12.74 -8.78 22.59
N TRP A 31 -13.98 -8.64 23.08
CA TRP A 31 -14.87 -7.52 22.79
C TRP A 31 -14.35 -6.17 23.33
N VAL A 32 -13.75 -6.16 24.51
CA VAL A 32 -13.14 -4.94 25.08
C VAL A 32 -11.85 -4.59 24.35
N LEU A 33 -10.99 -5.57 24.07
CA LEU A 33 -9.71 -5.34 23.41
C LEU A 33 -9.90 -4.87 21.97
N THR A 34 -10.75 -5.52 21.18
CA THR A 34 -11.05 -5.06 19.80
C THR A 34 -11.74 -3.71 19.76
N GLY A 35 -12.57 -3.38 20.75
CA GLY A 35 -13.24 -2.08 20.84
C GLY A 35 -12.34 -0.91 21.23
N GLN A 36 -11.17 -1.17 21.83
CA GLN A 36 -10.20 -0.15 22.25
C GLN A 36 -8.90 -0.20 21.44
N ALA A 37 -8.67 -1.27 20.69
CA ALA A 37 -7.50 -1.48 19.87
C ALA A 37 -7.28 -0.33 18.87
N CYS A 38 -6.02 0.10 18.77
CA CYS A 38 -5.62 1.28 17.98
C CYS A 38 -6.51 2.50 18.27
N ASP A 39 -6.71 2.81 19.56
CA ASP A 39 -7.58 3.91 20.02
C ASP A 39 -9.05 3.81 19.56
N GLY A 40 -9.53 2.59 19.30
CA GLY A 40 -10.89 2.33 18.81
C GLY A 40 -11.06 2.55 17.31
N ALA A 41 -9.97 2.60 16.54
CA ALA A 41 -9.98 2.82 15.10
C ALA A 41 -10.50 1.64 14.28
N LEU A 42 -10.58 0.44 14.86
CA LEU A 42 -10.97 -0.77 14.13
C LEU A 42 -12.49 -0.89 13.99
N PRO A 43 -13.04 -0.93 12.76
CA PRO A 43 -14.44 -1.24 12.55
C PRO A 43 -14.70 -2.70 12.95
N ARG A 44 -15.59 -2.90 13.93
CA ARG A 44 -15.87 -4.23 14.51
C ARG A 44 -16.32 -5.25 13.48
N ASP A 45 -17.11 -4.81 12.50
CA ASP A 45 -17.62 -5.64 11.41
C ASP A 45 -16.50 -6.09 10.46
N VAL A 46 -15.46 -5.27 10.31
CA VAL A 46 -14.31 -5.55 9.44
C VAL A 46 -13.30 -6.44 10.15
N THR A 47 -13.04 -6.23 11.44
CA THR A 47 -12.15 -7.09 12.23
C THR A 47 -12.62 -8.55 12.20
N GLY A 48 -13.91 -8.80 12.36
CA GLY A 48 -14.46 -10.16 12.28
C GLY A 48 -14.40 -10.81 10.88
N GLN A 49 -14.24 -10.02 9.81
CA GLN A 49 -14.08 -10.53 8.44
C GLN A 49 -12.64 -10.86 8.09
N LEU A 50 -11.68 -10.16 8.70
CA LEU A 50 -10.26 -10.26 8.39
C LEU A 50 -9.53 -11.25 9.31
N VAL A 51 -10.06 -11.51 10.49
CA VAL A 51 -9.46 -12.44 11.45
C VAL A 51 -9.88 -13.88 11.11
N PRO A 52 -8.97 -14.87 11.15
CA PRO A 52 -9.33 -16.28 10.96
C PRO A 52 -10.51 -16.71 11.84
N ASP A 53 -11.36 -17.60 11.32
CA ASP A 53 -12.50 -18.14 12.05
C ASP A 53 -12.08 -18.68 13.43
N GLY A 54 -12.62 -18.07 14.48
CA GLY A 54 -12.38 -18.46 15.86
C GLY A 54 -11.06 -17.99 16.48
N ALA A 55 -10.26 -17.18 15.77
CA ALA A 55 -9.08 -16.55 16.35
C ALA A 55 -9.47 -15.32 17.18
N HIS A 56 -8.88 -15.18 18.37
CA HIS A 56 -9.13 -14.07 19.29
C HIS A 56 -7.94 -13.11 19.33
N LEU A 57 -8.18 -11.84 19.67
CA LEU A 57 -7.11 -10.87 19.90
C LEU A 57 -6.37 -11.22 21.20
N THR A 58 -5.06 -11.47 21.11
CA THR A 58 -4.20 -11.84 22.25
C THR A 58 -3.42 -10.67 22.81
N GLU A 59 -2.92 -9.80 21.93
CA GLU A 59 -2.10 -8.65 22.28
C GLU A 59 -2.49 -7.47 21.39
N GLU A 60 -2.55 -6.30 22.00
CA GLU A 60 -2.53 -5.01 21.32
C GLU A 60 -1.38 -4.20 21.90
N ARG A 61 -0.62 -3.55 21.02
CA ARG A 61 0.43 -2.62 21.42
C ARG A 61 0.35 -1.37 20.55
N SER A 62 -0.10 -0.29 21.15
CA SER A 62 0.01 1.05 20.60
C SER A 62 1.22 1.77 21.19
N GLN A 63 1.98 2.44 20.33
CA GLN A 63 3.09 3.29 20.74
C GLN A 63 3.00 4.61 19.98
N GLN A 64 2.99 5.71 20.73
CA GLN A 64 3.20 7.04 20.19
C GLN A 64 4.46 7.61 20.82
N ILE A 65 5.29 8.25 20.01
CA ILE A 65 6.42 9.02 20.53
C ILE A 65 6.11 10.49 20.27
N ASP A 66 5.60 11.15 21.30
CA ASP A 66 5.26 12.57 21.27
C ASP A 66 6.48 13.41 20.86
N GLY A 67 6.27 14.33 19.93
CA GLY A 67 7.34 15.17 19.36
C GLY A 67 8.13 14.52 18.22
N LEU A 68 8.07 13.20 18.03
CA LEU A 68 8.60 12.53 16.83
C LEU A 68 7.56 12.33 15.73
N GLY A 69 6.28 12.64 16.00
CA GLY A 69 5.25 12.61 14.97
C GLY A 69 5.02 11.22 14.38
N SER A 70 5.26 10.18 15.18
CA SER A 70 5.07 8.78 14.83
C SER A 70 4.01 8.12 15.72
N TYR A 71 3.24 7.22 15.11
CA TYR A 71 2.24 6.40 15.78
C TYR A 71 2.29 4.99 15.20
N GLY A 72 2.33 3.99 16.07
CA GLY A 72 2.31 2.59 15.71
C GLY A 72 1.21 1.84 16.45
N CYS A 73 0.58 0.88 15.78
CA CYS A 73 -0.35 -0.07 16.39
C CYS A 73 -0.10 -1.49 15.86
N ASP A 74 0.19 -2.43 16.75
CA ASP A 74 0.39 -3.86 16.49
C ASP A 74 -0.77 -4.64 17.14
N LEU A 75 -1.46 -5.47 16.34
CA LEU A 75 -2.54 -6.34 16.78
C LEU A 75 -2.20 -7.79 16.47
N ARG A 76 -2.20 -8.65 17.50
CA ARG A 76 -1.86 -10.07 17.38
C ARG A 76 -3.03 -10.97 17.70
N PHE A 77 -3.34 -11.86 16.77
CA PHE A 77 -4.44 -12.81 16.90
C PHE A 77 -3.91 -14.22 17.18
N GLU A 78 -4.69 -15.01 17.93
CA GLU A 78 -4.36 -16.40 18.25
C GLU A 78 -3.97 -17.20 17.00
N GLY A 79 -2.92 -18.01 17.14
CA GLY A 79 -2.38 -18.90 16.11
C GLY A 79 -1.31 -19.83 16.69
N ASP A 80 -1.07 -20.97 16.03
CA ASP A 80 -0.07 -21.95 16.46
C ASP A 80 1.32 -21.63 15.87
N GLY A 81 2.35 -21.52 16.72
CA GLY A 81 3.74 -21.29 16.30
C GLY A 81 3.96 -19.90 15.67
N ASP A 82 4.67 -19.85 14.54
CA ASP A 82 4.91 -18.60 13.78
C ASP A 82 3.68 -18.11 12.98
N ALA A 83 2.50 -18.72 13.18
CA ALA A 83 1.28 -18.46 12.41
C ALA A 83 0.29 -17.50 13.10
N VAL A 84 0.80 -16.56 13.91
CA VAL A 84 0.02 -15.49 14.54
C VAL A 84 -0.49 -14.53 13.47
N GLY A 85 -1.80 -14.29 13.40
CA GLY A 85 -2.36 -13.23 12.56
C GLY A 85 -1.90 -11.88 13.09
N HIS A 86 -1.37 -11.01 12.23
CA HIS A 86 -0.77 -9.76 12.65
C HIS A 86 -1.23 -8.61 11.74
N ILE A 87 -1.76 -7.56 12.36
CA ILE A 87 -2.10 -6.30 11.70
C ILE A 87 -1.19 -5.23 12.28
N VAL A 88 -0.44 -4.57 11.40
CA VAL A 88 0.47 -3.48 11.78
C VAL A 88 0.04 -2.20 11.11
N LEU A 89 -0.08 -1.15 11.90
CA LEU A 89 -0.15 0.23 11.45
C LEU A 89 1.14 0.94 11.87
N ASP A 90 1.82 1.55 10.92
CA ASP A 90 2.87 2.52 11.16
C ASP A 90 2.47 3.86 10.52
N ALA A 91 2.66 4.96 11.22
CA ALA A 91 2.27 6.29 10.77
C ALA A 91 3.35 7.32 11.09
N TYR A 92 3.72 8.14 10.09
CA TYR A 92 4.83 9.08 10.17
C TYR A 92 4.45 10.45 9.59
N THR A 93 4.72 11.52 10.34
CA THR A 93 4.56 12.92 9.87
C THR A 93 5.89 13.65 9.66
N ARG A 94 7.00 13.07 10.13
CA ARG A 94 8.33 13.58 9.88
C ARG A 94 8.85 13.05 8.55
N ARG A 95 9.45 13.95 7.78
CA ARG A 95 10.05 13.63 6.49
C ARG A 95 11.11 12.54 6.58
N ASP A 96 12.00 12.58 7.57
CA ASP A 96 13.10 11.60 7.65
C ASP A 96 12.59 10.17 7.82
N ASP A 97 11.53 9.98 8.60
CA ASP A 97 10.89 8.68 8.81
C ASP A 97 10.15 8.21 7.55
N GLN A 98 9.50 9.14 6.83
CA GLN A 98 8.87 8.86 5.52
C GLN A 98 9.90 8.47 4.47
N ASP A 99 11.01 9.21 4.39
CA ASP A 99 12.10 8.95 3.46
C ASP A 99 12.72 7.58 3.77
N ALA A 100 12.93 7.23 5.05
CA ALA A 100 13.46 5.93 5.46
C ALA A 100 12.54 4.77 5.06
N GLU A 101 11.23 4.93 5.23
CA GLU A 101 10.25 3.93 4.78
C GLU A 101 10.30 3.76 3.26
N PHE A 102 10.29 4.86 2.49
CA PHE A 102 10.38 4.78 1.04
C PHE A 102 11.69 4.17 0.53
N MET A 103 12.83 4.44 1.17
CA MET A 103 14.10 3.79 0.80
C MET A 103 14.11 2.29 1.13
N THR A 104 13.33 1.86 2.12
CA THR A 104 13.15 0.43 2.44
C THR A 104 12.26 -0.25 1.40
N LEU A 105 11.21 0.44 0.96
CA LEU A 105 10.25 -0.09 -0.03
C LEU A 105 10.82 -0.13 -1.45
N PHE A 106 11.65 0.85 -1.80
CA PHE A 106 12.24 0.99 -3.12
C PHE A 106 13.77 0.89 -3.00
N PRO A 107 14.31 -0.34 -2.83
CA PRO A 107 15.75 -0.55 -2.84
C PRO A 107 16.36 -0.16 -4.21
N GLU A 108 17.69 -0.14 -4.28
CA GLU A 108 18.47 0.33 -5.42
C GLU A 108 17.87 -0.06 -6.79
N GLY A 109 17.59 0.95 -7.63
CA GLY A 109 16.94 0.77 -8.94
C GLY A 109 15.41 0.91 -8.94
N GLY A 110 14.76 0.99 -7.78
CA GLY A 110 13.32 1.27 -7.65
C GLY A 110 12.41 0.20 -8.26
N GLN A 111 12.89 -1.05 -8.35
CA GLN A 111 12.24 -2.09 -9.16
C GLN A 111 11.06 -2.80 -8.46
N SER A 112 10.74 -2.44 -7.22
CA SER A 112 9.65 -3.08 -6.46
C SER A 112 8.34 -3.10 -7.24
N THR A 113 7.62 -4.22 -7.13
CA THR A 113 6.28 -4.33 -7.70
C THR A 113 5.31 -3.59 -6.77
N VAL A 114 4.62 -2.60 -7.32
CA VAL A 114 3.65 -1.80 -6.60
C VAL A 114 2.41 -1.61 -7.44
N GLU A 115 1.27 -1.60 -6.76
CA GLU A 115 -0.04 -1.32 -7.36
C GLU A 115 -0.66 -0.09 -6.70
N ALA A 116 -1.21 0.83 -7.47
CA ALA A 116 -1.87 2.02 -6.96
C ALA A 116 -3.13 1.57 -6.25
N LEU A 117 -3.48 2.23 -5.14
CA LEU A 117 -4.74 1.93 -4.46
C LEU A 117 -5.92 2.20 -5.41
N PRO A 118 -7.10 1.59 -5.15
CA PRO A 118 -8.30 1.87 -5.93
C PRO A 118 -8.64 3.37 -6.00
N ASP A 119 -9.33 3.77 -7.07
CA ASP A 119 -9.67 5.16 -7.36
C ASP A 119 -10.17 5.95 -6.14
N GLY A 120 -9.55 7.09 -5.91
CA GLY A 120 -9.86 8.02 -4.82
C GLY A 120 -9.02 7.85 -3.56
N LEU A 121 -8.16 6.81 -3.48
CA LEU A 121 -7.22 6.62 -2.38
C LEU A 121 -5.80 7.08 -2.76
N PRO A 122 -5.15 7.94 -1.95
CA PRO A 122 -3.84 8.51 -2.26
C PRO A 122 -2.71 7.60 -1.76
N GLY A 123 -2.37 6.57 -2.54
CA GLY A 123 -1.42 5.56 -2.07
C GLY A 123 -1.24 4.38 -2.99
N PHE A 124 -0.53 3.36 -2.50
CA PHE A 124 -0.23 2.12 -3.22
C PHE A 124 -0.14 0.91 -2.28
N VAL A 125 -0.14 -0.28 -2.87
CA VAL A 125 0.13 -1.57 -2.22
C VAL A 125 1.52 -2.03 -2.67
N ASP A 126 2.36 -2.41 -1.72
CA ASP A 126 3.69 -2.97 -1.97
C ASP A 126 3.66 -4.50 -2.23
N GLU A 127 4.79 -5.06 -2.63
CA GLU A 127 4.97 -6.51 -2.86
C GLU A 127 4.66 -7.38 -1.63
N TYR A 128 4.78 -6.81 -0.42
CA TYR A 128 4.44 -7.49 0.84
C TYR A 128 2.97 -7.28 1.24
N ARG A 129 2.14 -6.75 0.32
CA ARG A 129 0.72 -6.44 0.51
C ARG A 129 0.47 -5.40 1.61
N GLY A 130 1.47 -4.57 1.90
CA GLY A 130 1.36 -3.39 2.74
C GLY A 130 0.67 -2.26 1.98
N MET A 131 -0.42 -1.71 2.54
CA MET A 131 -1.12 -0.55 1.99
C MET A 131 -0.49 0.74 2.54
N HIS A 132 0.10 1.52 1.65
CA HIS A 132 0.73 2.80 1.93
C HIS A 132 -0.18 3.94 1.52
N PHE A 133 -0.48 4.87 2.43
CA PHE A 133 -1.23 6.09 2.13
C PHE A 133 -0.35 7.31 2.39
N LEU A 134 -0.34 8.26 1.46
CA LEU A 134 0.37 9.53 1.59
C LEU A 134 -0.62 10.69 1.46
N VAL A 135 -0.98 11.29 2.60
CA VAL A 135 -1.97 12.38 2.65
C VAL A 135 -1.35 13.70 3.13
N PRO A 136 -1.82 14.86 2.66
CA PRO A 136 -1.37 16.15 3.19
C PRO A 136 -1.87 16.36 4.63
N CYS A 137 -1.03 16.99 5.47
CA CYS A 137 -1.34 17.37 6.85
C CYS A 137 -1.42 18.88 7.05
N PRO A 138 -2.53 19.54 6.67
CA PRO A 138 -2.65 20.99 6.70
C PRO A 138 -2.44 21.59 8.10
N ASP A 139 -2.87 20.91 9.16
CA ASP A 139 -2.80 21.45 10.54
C ASP A 139 -1.37 21.44 11.11
N LEU A 140 -0.48 20.61 10.55
CA LEU A 140 0.95 20.62 10.89
C LEU A 140 1.74 21.70 10.13
N GLY A 141 1.08 22.42 9.22
CA GLY A 141 1.69 23.49 8.44
C GLY A 141 2.81 22.99 7.51
N LYS A 142 3.87 23.80 7.41
CA LYS A 142 4.99 23.54 6.50
C LYS A 142 6.20 22.91 7.22
N ASP A 143 6.99 22.16 6.47
CA ASP A 143 8.29 21.69 6.92
C ASP A 143 9.37 22.79 6.81
N ALA A 144 10.61 22.47 7.17
CA ALA A 144 11.74 23.40 7.14
C ALA A 144 12.08 23.90 5.71
N ASP A 145 11.68 23.14 4.69
CA ASP A 145 11.87 23.51 3.27
C ASP A 145 10.66 24.28 2.70
N GLY A 146 9.69 24.63 3.55
CA GLY A 146 8.50 25.38 3.16
C GLY A 146 7.42 24.57 2.44
N ARG A 147 7.51 23.23 2.46
CA ARG A 147 6.57 22.31 1.82
C ARG A 147 5.48 21.88 2.78
N GLN A 148 4.35 21.47 2.24
CA GLN A 148 3.26 20.94 3.04
C GLN A 148 3.71 19.63 3.72
N ARG A 149 3.58 19.55 5.06
CA ARG A 149 3.82 18.29 5.76
C ARG A 149 2.79 17.26 5.32
N LYS A 150 3.20 15.99 5.30
CA LYS A 150 2.38 14.85 4.90
C LYS A 150 2.33 13.82 6.02
N LEU A 151 1.33 12.95 5.97
CA LEU A 151 1.24 11.73 6.77
C LEU A 151 1.44 10.56 5.80
N LEU A 152 2.46 9.76 6.07
CA LEU A 152 2.61 8.44 5.48
C LEU A 152 2.05 7.43 6.49
N THR A 153 1.12 6.58 6.07
CA THR A 153 0.72 5.42 6.87
C THR A 153 0.95 4.13 6.10
N ARG A 154 1.51 3.13 6.75
CA ARG A 154 1.60 1.75 6.27
C ARG A 154 0.65 0.88 7.08
N VAL A 155 -0.23 0.16 6.40
CA VAL A 155 -1.10 -0.86 7.02
C VAL A 155 -0.76 -2.21 6.40
N SER A 156 -0.21 -3.12 7.20
CA SER A 156 0.22 -4.44 6.75
C SER A 156 -0.66 -5.54 7.34
N LEU A 157 -1.13 -6.45 6.49
CA LEU A 157 -1.90 -7.64 6.87
C LEU A 157 -1.03 -8.87 6.66
N GLN A 158 -0.58 -9.53 7.73
CA GLN A 158 0.27 -10.69 7.58
C GLN A 158 -0.51 -11.96 7.17
N ARG A 159 0.23 -12.97 6.67
CA ARG A 159 -0.21 -14.16 5.87
C ARG A 159 -1.44 -14.96 6.32
N ARG A 160 -2.00 -14.74 7.51
CA ARG A 160 -3.20 -15.43 8.02
C ARG A 160 -4.44 -14.53 8.11
N VAL A 161 -4.30 -13.22 7.93
CA VAL A 161 -5.44 -12.31 7.86
C VAL A 161 -6.16 -12.56 6.52
N ASP A 162 -7.47 -12.79 6.53
CA ASP A 162 -8.26 -13.04 5.32
C ASP A 162 -8.47 -11.76 4.52
N ALA A 163 -7.42 -11.36 3.80
CA ALA A 163 -7.45 -10.25 2.87
C ALA A 163 -8.19 -10.56 1.55
N GLY A 164 -8.74 -11.78 1.42
CA GLY A 164 -9.54 -12.21 0.27
C GLY A 164 -10.98 -11.69 0.33
N VAL A 165 -11.46 -11.29 1.51
CA VAL A 165 -12.79 -10.68 1.67
C VAL A 165 -12.84 -9.33 0.95
N PRO A 166 -13.67 -9.19 -0.11
CA PRO A 166 -13.72 -7.96 -0.90
C PRO A 166 -14.02 -6.72 -0.05
N GLY A 167 -13.19 -5.68 -0.21
CA GLY A 167 -13.34 -4.39 0.45
C GLY A 167 -12.95 -4.33 1.93
N ALA A 168 -12.84 -5.46 2.64
CA ALA A 168 -12.57 -5.47 4.09
C ALA A 168 -11.20 -4.87 4.42
N ALA A 169 -10.15 -5.29 3.72
CA ALA A 169 -8.79 -4.76 3.91
C ALA A 169 -8.73 -3.23 3.72
N TYR A 170 -9.34 -2.72 2.66
CA TYR A 170 -9.37 -1.27 2.38
C TYR A 170 -10.20 -0.50 3.41
N ARG A 171 -11.34 -1.02 3.86
CA ARG A 171 -12.14 -0.39 4.93
C ARG A 171 -11.32 -0.27 6.22
N MET A 172 -10.61 -1.32 6.60
CA MET A 172 -9.76 -1.30 7.79
C MET A 172 -8.62 -0.30 7.63
N ALA A 173 -7.90 -0.35 6.51
CA ALA A 173 -6.76 0.52 6.28
C ALA A 173 -7.16 2.00 6.27
N VAL A 174 -8.27 2.34 5.60
CA VAL A 174 -8.83 3.70 5.64
C VAL A 174 -9.19 4.14 7.06
N SER A 175 -9.80 3.25 7.85
CA SER A 175 -10.17 3.57 9.25
C SER A 175 -8.92 3.83 10.11
N LEU A 176 -7.91 2.97 9.99
CA LEU A 176 -6.62 3.10 10.69
C LEU A 176 -5.86 4.36 10.27
N THR A 177 -5.82 4.67 8.97
CA THR A 177 -5.19 5.90 8.46
C THR A 177 -5.91 7.16 8.95
N ASN A 178 -7.25 7.17 8.98
CA ASN A 178 -8.02 8.29 9.51
C ASN A 178 -7.74 8.49 11.01
N ALA A 179 -7.72 7.41 11.79
CA ALA A 179 -7.40 7.48 13.22
C ALA A 179 -5.96 7.95 13.48
N ALA A 180 -4.99 7.49 12.69
CA ALA A 180 -3.61 7.99 12.76
C ALA A 180 -3.53 9.49 12.45
N SER A 181 -4.32 9.96 11.48
CA SER A 181 -4.42 11.38 11.14
C SER A 181 -4.93 12.22 12.31
N ASP A 182 -6.03 11.79 12.93
CA ASP A 182 -6.60 12.45 14.11
C ASP A 182 -5.61 12.44 15.28
N ARG A 183 -4.99 11.29 15.54
CA ARG A 183 -4.05 11.09 16.65
C ARG A 183 -2.80 11.95 16.53
N LEU A 184 -2.28 12.11 15.31
CA LEU A 184 -1.10 12.92 15.03
C LEU A 184 -1.42 14.40 14.78
N GLY A 185 -2.70 14.80 14.87
CA GLY A 185 -3.12 16.18 14.61
C GLY A 185 -2.82 16.63 13.18
N CYS A 186 -2.87 15.71 12.22
CA CYS A 186 -2.51 15.95 10.83
C CYS A 186 -3.52 16.88 10.14
N GLY A 187 -4.81 16.79 10.48
CA GLY A 187 -5.87 17.56 9.85
C GLY A 187 -6.18 17.13 8.41
N ALA A 188 -5.79 15.91 8.02
CA ALA A 188 -6.10 15.42 6.68
C ALA A 188 -7.62 15.26 6.52
N LYS A 189 -8.11 15.50 5.31
CA LYS A 189 -9.49 15.18 4.97
C LYS A 189 -9.71 13.67 5.15
N PRO A 190 -10.75 13.23 5.90
CA PRO A 190 -11.00 11.81 6.09
C PRO A 190 -11.15 11.07 4.76
N LEU A 191 -10.41 9.97 4.64
CA LEU A 191 -10.49 9.06 3.51
C LEU A 191 -11.79 8.25 3.57
N SER A 192 -12.29 7.86 2.40
CA SER A 192 -13.43 6.96 2.27
C SER A 192 -12.99 5.66 1.60
N PRO A 193 -13.52 4.51 2.02
CA PRO A 193 -13.20 3.24 1.36
C PRO A 193 -13.63 3.24 -0.11
N PRO A 194 -13.04 2.38 -0.95
CA PRO A 194 -13.42 2.25 -2.35
C PRO A 194 -14.92 1.97 -2.49
N LYS A 195 -15.56 2.56 -3.51
CA LYS A 195 -17.00 2.35 -3.78
C LYS A 195 -17.34 0.93 -4.20
N LYS A 196 -16.38 0.22 -4.78
CA LYS A 196 -16.51 -1.17 -5.22
C LYS A 196 -15.73 -2.03 -4.26
N ASP A 197 -16.36 -3.09 -3.76
CA ASP A 197 -15.68 -4.10 -2.99
C ASP A 197 -14.77 -4.91 -3.91
N VAL A 198 -13.46 -4.63 -3.82
CA VAL A 198 -12.40 -5.35 -4.52
C VAL A 198 -11.52 -6.06 -3.51
N PRO A 199 -11.00 -7.26 -3.81
CA PRO A 199 -9.99 -7.92 -2.98
C PRO A 199 -8.76 -7.03 -2.82
N LEU A 200 -7.98 -7.25 -1.75
CA LEU A 200 -6.70 -6.58 -1.61
C LEU A 200 -5.78 -7.00 -2.77
N ALA A 201 -5.25 -6.00 -3.48
CA ALA A 201 -4.22 -6.18 -4.48
C ALA A 201 -3.06 -7.06 -3.98
N ASP A 202 -2.52 -7.87 -4.86
CA ASP A 202 -1.35 -8.70 -4.63
C ASP A 202 -0.38 -8.43 -5.78
N PRO A 203 0.52 -7.43 -5.65
CA PRO A 203 1.35 -6.98 -6.76
C PRO A 203 2.28 -8.07 -7.30
N GLU A 204 2.80 -8.96 -6.44
CA GLU A 204 3.63 -10.10 -6.83
C GLU A 204 2.82 -11.06 -7.70
N LYS A 205 1.70 -11.56 -7.18
CA LYS A 205 0.82 -12.46 -7.91
C LYS A 205 0.24 -11.84 -9.19
N SER A 206 -0.10 -10.56 -9.13
CA SER A 206 -0.63 -9.83 -10.28
C SER A 206 0.41 -9.68 -11.38
N SER A 207 1.70 -9.60 -11.04
CA SER A 207 2.76 -9.58 -12.05
C SER A 207 3.00 -10.94 -12.71
N GLU A 208 2.83 -12.04 -11.97
CA GLU A 208 3.02 -13.41 -12.45
C GLU A 208 1.82 -13.91 -13.27
N GLU A 209 0.59 -13.70 -12.77
CA GLU A 209 -0.61 -14.28 -13.38
C GLU A 209 -1.28 -13.38 -14.43
N ALA A 210 -1.00 -12.06 -14.43
CA ALA A 210 -1.71 -11.16 -15.33
C ALA A 210 -1.15 -11.23 -16.76
N ARG A 211 -2.01 -11.66 -17.68
CA ARG A 211 -1.69 -11.74 -19.12
C ARG A 211 -1.49 -10.40 -19.84
N GLY A 212 -1.52 -9.29 -19.12
CA GLY A 212 -1.54 -7.93 -19.65
C GLY A 212 -2.66 -7.69 -20.67
N VAL A 213 -2.87 -6.42 -21.02
CA VAL A 213 -3.76 -6.08 -22.13
C VAL A 213 -2.94 -5.92 -23.41
N PRO A 214 -3.45 -6.30 -24.60
CA PRO A 214 -2.82 -5.92 -25.86
C PRO A 214 -2.56 -4.42 -25.93
N LEU A 215 -1.46 -3.98 -26.55
CA LEU A 215 -1.19 -2.54 -26.70
C LEU A 215 -2.33 -1.77 -27.37
N ALA A 216 -3.04 -2.40 -28.31
CA ALA A 216 -4.20 -1.81 -28.98
C ALA A 216 -5.37 -1.50 -28.01
N GLU A 217 -5.44 -2.20 -26.89
CA GLU A 217 -6.47 -2.04 -25.85
C GLU A 217 -5.96 -1.21 -24.66
N ALA A 218 -4.66 -0.87 -24.62
CA ALA A 218 -4.04 -0.21 -23.47
C ALA A 218 -4.39 1.28 -23.34
N LYS A 219 -5.05 1.90 -24.33
CA LYS A 219 -5.25 3.36 -24.44
C LYS A 219 -5.80 4.02 -23.17
N ASP A 220 -6.77 3.38 -22.52
CA ASP A 220 -7.45 3.91 -21.33
C ASP A 220 -6.84 3.40 -20.02
N THR A 221 -5.63 2.81 -20.07
CA THR A 221 -4.89 2.30 -18.91
C THR A 221 -3.72 3.22 -18.53
N ALA A 222 -3.04 2.90 -17.43
CA ALA A 222 -1.78 3.54 -17.03
C ALA A 222 -0.67 3.42 -18.10
N CYS A 223 -0.77 2.42 -18.98
CA CYS A 223 0.15 2.19 -20.10
C CYS A 223 -0.34 2.75 -21.44
N GLY A 224 -1.37 3.61 -21.46
CA GLY A 224 -1.98 4.09 -22.71
C GLY A 224 -1.02 4.81 -23.67
N TRP A 225 0.07 5.38 -23.15
CA TRP A 225 1.14 5.98 -23.95
C TRP A 225 1.86 4.97 -24.85
N ALA A 226 1.92 3.70 -24.43
CA ALA A 226 2.64 2.65 -25.16
C ALA A 226 1.98 2.28 -26.50
N ALA A 227 0.68 2.53 -26.65
CA ALA A 227 -0.04 2.31 -27.92
C ALA A 227 0.53 3.16 -29.08
N GLY A 228 1.16 4.30 -28.77
CA GLY A 228 1.81 5.18 -29.74
C GLY A 228 3.34 5.11 -29.73
N ALA A 229 3.95 4.15 -29.03
CA ALA A 229 5.40 4.13 -28.80
C ALA A 229 6.25 3.68 -30.01
N GLY A 230 5.60 3.13 -31.04
CA GLY A 230 6.30 2.61 -32.21
C GLY A 230 7.15 1.38 -31.89
N LEU A 231 6.65 0.51 -31.02
CA LEU A 231 7.31 -0.75 -30.69
C LEU A 231 7.35 -1.69 -31.90
N PRO A 232 8.43 -2.48 -32.07
CA PRO A 232 8.48 -3.52 -33.08
C PRO A 232 7.44 -4.59 -32.79
N GLU A 233 6.80 -5.12 -33.83
CA GLU A 233 5.77 -6.16 -33.73
C GLU A 233 4.71 -5.88 -32.63
N PRO A 234 4.01 -4.73 -32.66
CA PRO A 234 3.21 -4.25 -31.53
C PRO A 234 2.07 -5.21 -31.09
N ALA A 235 1.72 -6.20 -31.92
CA ALA A 235 0.74 -7.23 -31.60
C ALA A 235 1.26 -8.29 -30.60
N THR A 236 2.59 -8.42 -30.42
CA THR A 236 3.21 -9.36 -29.48
C THR A 236 3.34 -8.79 -28.08
N TRP A 237 3.27 -7.46 -27.94
CA TRP A 237 3.41 -6.75 -26.69
C TRP A 237 2.13 -6.70 -25.88
N ARG A 238 2.28 -6.89 -24.57
CA ARG A 238 1.24 -6.71 -23.57
C ARG A 238 1.65 -5.63 -22.58
N ALA A 239 0.66 -4.91 -22.08
CA ALA A 239 0.81 -3.85 -21.12
C ALA A 239 0.17 -4.24 -19.78
N LEU A 240 0.93 -4.08 -18.70
CA LEU A 240 0.48 -4.16 -17.33
C LEU A 240 0.80 -2.82 -16.68
N GLY A 241 -0.22 -2.10 -16.27
CA GLY A 241 -0.03 -0.76 -15.74
C GLY A 241 -0.87 -0.53 -14.52
N SER A 242 -0.29 0.21 -13.59
CA SER A 242 -0.94 0.61 -12.36
C SER A 242 -0.68 2.09 -12.13
N ALA A 243 -1.75 2.89 -12.17
CA ALA A 243 -1.71 4.30 -11.83
C ALA A 243 -3.09 4.74 -11.35
N ASN A 244 -3.10 5.70 -10.44
CA ASN A 244 -4.28 6.50 -10.13
C ASN A 244 -3.82 7.97 -9.95
N GLU A 245 -4.71 8.94 -10.14
CA GLU A 245 -4.36 10.37 -10.12
C GLU A 245 -3.78 10.85 -8.77
N ASN A 246 -4.10 10.17 -7.68
CA ASN A 246 -3.71 10.52 -6.32
C ASN A 246 -2.55 9.66 -5.78
N SER A 247 -2.07 8.68 -6.55
CA SER A 247 -1.05 7.75 -6.12
C SER A 247 0.31 8.44 -6.17
N PRO A 248 1.16 8.30 -5.13
CA PRO A 248 2.52 8.81 -5.18
C PRO A 248 3.43 7.98 -6.08
N VAL A 249 2.91 6.89 -6.69
CA VAL A 249 3.62 6.04 -7.64
C VAL A 249 2.75 5.69 -8.86
N ALA A 250 3.37 5.59 -10.02
CA ALA A 250 2.76 5.00 -11.20
C ALA A 250 3.72 4.03 -11.88
N SER A 251 3.16 3.01 -12.53
CA SER A 251 3.90 1.89 -13.05
C SER A 251 3.32 1.45 -14.40
N CYS A 252 4.20 1.13 -15.34
CA CYS A 252 3.84 0.48 -16.58
C CYS A 252 4.91 -0.54 -16.94
N VAL A 253 4.49 -1.75 -17.29
CA VAL A 253 5.34 -2.85 -17.71
C VAL A 253 4.86 -3.29 -19.09
N LEU A 254 5.80 -3.31 -20.04
CA LEU A 254 5.58 -3.85 -21.37
C LEU A 254 6.30 -5.18 -21.46
N LEU A 255 5.60 -6.23 -21.86
CA LEU A 255 6.13 -7.58 -21.92
C LEU A 255 5.81 -8.26 -23.25
N THR A 256 6.76 -9.06 -23.75
CA THR A 256 6.56 -9.99 -24.86
C THR A 256 6.77 -11.42 -24.40
N GLY A 257 6.27 -12.39 -25.18
CA GLY A 257 6.43 -13.81 -24.88
C GLY A 257 5.36 -14.36 -23.94
N ASP A 258 5.54 -15.62 -23.53
CA ASP A 258 4.70 -16.26 -22.53
C ASP A 258 5.06 -15.69 -21.15
N PRO A 259 4.09 -15.21 -20.33
CA PRO A 259 4.37 -14.77 -18.96
C PRO A 259 5.14 -15.80 -18.12
N ASP A 260 4.96 -17.09 -18.43
CA ASP A 260 5.63 -18.21 -17.75
C ASP A 260 7.02 -18.54 -18.34
N SER A 261 7.46 -17.83 -19.40
CA SER A 261 8.78 -18.01 -20.01
C SER A 261 9.79 -16.99 -19.50
N GLU A 262 10.99 -17.47 -19.14
CA GLU A 262 12.13 -16.61 -18.83
C GLU A 262 12.64 -15.84 -20.06
N ASP A 263 12.28 -16.30 -21.27
CA ASP A 263 12.73 -15.76 -22.56
C ASP A 263 11.98 -14.48 -23.01
N GLY A 264 10.98 -14.02 -22.25
CA GLY A 264 10.18 -12.84 -22.57
C GLY A 264 10.92 -11.51 -22.32
N SER A 265 10.90 -10.60 -23.30
CA SER A 265 11.46 -9.26 -23.13
C SER A 265 10.55 -8.40 -22.25
N ARG A 266 11.15 -7.62 -21.34
CA ARG A 266 10.40 -6.77 -20.40
C ARG A 266 10.95 -5.36 -20.39
N MET A 267 10.06 -4.38 -20.42
CA MET A 267 10.36 -2.97 -20.21
C MET A 267 9.54 -2.45 -19.04
N TYR A 268 10.22 -2.01 -17.99
CA TYR A 268 9.61 -1.43 -16.81
C TYR A 268 9.72 0.08 -16.88
N PHE A 269 8.64 0.76 -16.55
CA PHE A 269 8.55 2.20 -16.43
C PHE A 269 7.92 2.54 -15.08
N ARG A 270 8.58 3.42 -14.34
CA ARG A 270 8.16 3.83 -13.00
C ARG A 270 8.16 5.35 -12.89
N ALA A 271 7.18 5.87 -12.19
CA ALA A 271 7.08 7.27 -11.80
C ALA A 271 6.88 7.35 -10.30
N TRP A 272 7.60 8.26 -9.66
CA TRP A 272 7.47 8.56 -8.23
C TRP A 272 7.23 10.06 -8.07
N TYR A 273 6.22 10.41 -7.27
CA TYR A 273 5.76 11.77 -7.05
C TYR A 273 6.00 12.20 -5.61
N GLY A 274 6.81 13.24 -5.46
CA GLY A 274 7.18 13.84 -4.19
C GLY A 274 8.68 13.97 -4.05
N ASP A 275 9.11 14.82 -3.13
CA ASP A 275 10.54 15.15 -2.97
C ASP A 275 11.46 13.92 -2.74
N TRP A 276 10.94 12.91 -2.04
CA TRP A 276 11.61 11.64 -1.76
C TRP A 276 12.05 10.92 -3.05
N SER A 277 11.36 11.14 -4.17
CA SER A 277 11.65 10.53 -5.47
C SER A 277 13.07 10.83 -5.98
N ARG A 278 13.68 11.94 -5.54
CA ARG A 278 15.04 12.33 -5.98
C ARG A 278 16.13 11.48 -5.34
N ARG A 279 15.84 10.85 -4.21
CA ARG A 279 16.77 9.98 -3.48
C ARG A 279 16.85 8.59 -4.08
N LEU A 280 15.76 8.11 -4.70
CA LEU A 280 15.74 6.84 -5.44
C LEU A 280 16.73 6.80 -6.61
N THR A 281 17.19 7.97 -7.07
CA THR A 281 18.08 8.12 -8.22
C THR A 281 19.45 8.69 -7.85
N LYS A 282 19.77 8.83 -6.56
CA LYS A 282 21.05 9.37 -6.08
C LYS A 282 21.66 8.44 -5.04
N GLU A 283 22.92 8.03 -5.29
CA GLU A 283 23.79 7.26 -4.37
C GLU A 283 23.20 5.87 -4.12
N TYR A 284 23.68 4.78 -4.72
CA TYR A 284 24.98 4.14 -4.48
C TYR A 284 25.29 3.23 -5.69
N ASP A 285 26.55 3.24 -6.12
CA ASP A 285 27.15 2.32 -7.09
C ASP A 285 26.69 2.36 -8.58
N ASP A 286 27.61 1.94 -9.45
CA ASP A 286 27.60 2.11 -10.89
C ASP A 286 26.47 1.34 -11.59
N ARG A 287 25.29 1.97 -11.71
CA ARG A 287 24.28 1.89 -12.81
C ARG A 287 23.03 2.66 -12.38
N VAL A 288 23.14 3.98 -12.27
CA VAL A 288 21.95 4.83 -12.09
C VAL A 288 21.02 4.58 -13.28
N PRO A 289 19.76 4.13 -13.09
CA PRO A 289 18.82 4.08 -14.20
C PRO A 289 18.67 5.51 -14.74
N VAL A 290 18.82 5.63 -16.06
CA VAL A 290 18.67 6.87 -16.84
C VAL A 290 17.33 7.51 -16.44
N SER A 291 17.35 8.52 -15.58
CA SER A 291 16.13 9.06 -14.97
C SER A 291 15.79 10.45 -15.50
N ALA A 292 14.51 10.66 -15.74
CA ALA A 292 13.94 11.95 -16.09
C ALA A 292 13.33 12.58 -14.83
N THR A 293 13.29 13.90 -14.78
CA THR A 293 12.75 14.64 -13.63
C THR A 293 11.76 15.70 -14.08
N ALA A 294 10.76 15.98 -13.27
CA ALA A 294 9.80 17.07 -13.46
C ALA A 294 9.40 17.66 -12.11
N ARG A 295 8.49 18.65 -12.13
CA ARG A 295 7.81 19.16 -10.94
C ARG A 295 6.30 18.99 -11.03
N CYS A 296 5.69 18.34 -10.04
CA CYS A 296 4.24 18.16 -9.95
C CYS A 296 3.77 18.81 -8.64
N ASP A 297 2.80 19.73 -8.71
CA ASP A 297 2.33 20.51 -7.55
C ASP A 297 3.45 21.20 -6.74
N GLY A 298 4.51 21.62 -7.43
CA GLY A 298 5.70 22.24 -6.83
C GLY A 298 6.68 21.26 -6.16
N GLU A 299 6.37 19.96 -6.12
CA GLU A 299 7.26 18.90 -5.63
C GLU A 299 8.00 18.20 -6.76
N ALA A 300 9.08 17.49 -6.43
CA ALA A 300 9.82 16.72 -7.42
C ALA A 300 8.99 15.53 -7.93
N ALA A 301 9.21 15.15 -9.17
CA ALA A 301 8.81 13.86 -9.70
C ALA A 301 9.99 13.24 -10.45
N THR A 302 10.15 11.94 -10.31
CA THR A 302 11.22 11.18 -10.94
C THR A 302 10.62 10.05 -11.76
N PHE A 303 11.15 9.85 -12.96
CA PHE A 303 10.74 8.78 -13.87
C PHE A 303 11.96 7.93 -14.19
N ALA A 304 11.82 6.62 -14.19
CA ALA A 304 12.90 5.71 -14.54
C ALA A 304 12.39 4.56 -15.43
N PRO A 305 13.16 4.19 -16.46
CA PRO A 305 12.97 2.95 -17.18
C PRO A 305 13.93 1.86 -16.66
N ALA A 306 13.56 0.60 -16.83
CA ALA A 306 14.47 -0.53 -16.80
C ALA A 306 14.11 -1.46 -17.97
N PHE A 307 15.10 -1.86 -18.75
CA PHE A 307 14.93 -2.73 -19.92
C PHE A 307 15.63 -4.06 -19.64
N SER A 308 15.01 -5.17 -20.05
CA SER A 308 15.72 -6.45 -20.14
C SER A 308 16.85 -6.34 -21.17
N ASP A 309 17.90 -7.15 -21.02
CA ASP A 309 18.99 -7.18 -22.01
C ASP A 309 18.47 -7.64 -23.39
N ASP A 310 19.05 -7.09 -24.46
CA ASP A 310 18.87 -7.50 -25.86
C ASP A 310 17.41 -7.64 -26.35
N ILE A 311 16.57 -6.62 -26.12
CA ILE A 311 15.20 -6.58 -26.66
C ILE A 311 15.21 -6.56 -28.20
N PRO A 312 14.66 -7.59 -28.88
CA PRO A 312 14.72 -7.68 -30.33
C PRO A 312 14.06 -6.47 -31.02
N GLY A 313 14.81 -5.81 -31.90
CA GLY A 313 14.31 -4.68 -32.70
C GLY A 313 14.12 -3.37 -31.93
N VAL A 314 14.64 -3.28 -30.69
CA VAL A 314 14.67 -2.05 -29.90
C VAL A 314 16.12 -1.70 -29.63
N ASP A 315 16.60 -0.63 -30.26
CA ASP A 315 17.94 -0.10 -29.99
C ASP A 315 17.92 0.96 -28.88
N LYS A 316 19.09 1.46 -28.49
CA LYS A 316 19.23 2.50 -27.47
C LYS A 316 18.47 3.81 -27.81
N GLY A 317 18.38 4.15 -29.09
CA GLY A 317 17.61 5.30 -29.55
C GLY A 317 16.11 5.07 -29.40
N ASP A 318 15.64 3.85 -29.64
CA ASP A 318 14.28 3.42 -29.36
C ASP A 318 13.98 3.48 -27.85
N GLU A 319 14.86 2.94 -27.00
CA GLU A 319 14.72 3.01 -25.53
C GLU A 319 14.54 4.45 -25.04
N GLN A 320 15.39 5.38 -25.50
CA GLN A 320 15.31 6.81 -25.17
C GLN A 320 13.99 7.43 -25.64
N ARG A 321 13.56 7.11 -26.87
CA ARG A 321 12.28 7.59 -27.41
C ARG A 321 11.09 7.07 -26.59
N ILE A 322 11.06 5.78 -26.31
CA ILE A 322 9.98 5.13 -25.54
C ILE A 322 9.93 5.70 -24.13
N PHE A 323 11.08 5.83 -23.46
CA PHE A 323 11.14 6.42 -22.13
C PHE A 323 10.70 7.90 -22.11
N LYS A 324 11.06 8.67 -23.13
CA LYS A 324 10.56 10.04 -23.29
C LYS A 324 9.03 10.07 -23.38
N LEU A 325 8.41 9.18 -24.16
CA LEU A 325 6.95 9.12 -24.29
C LEU A 325 6.26 8.78 -22.96
N PHE A 326 6.83 7.86 -22.18
CA PHE A 326 6.37 7.58 -20.83
C PHE A 326 6.44 8.83 -19.95
N ALA A 327 7.61 9.49 -19.87
CA ALA A 327 7.78 10.67 -19.02
C ALA A 327 6.85 11.83 -19.43
N GLU A 328 6.68 12.09 -20.73
CA GLU A 328 5.75 13.10 -21.25
C GLU A 328 4.28 12.78 -20.90
N ASP A 329 3.88 11.50 -20.96
CA ASP A 329 2.54 11.07 -20.57
C ASP A 329 2.29 11.30 -19.07
N GLN A 330 3.25 10.92 -18.22
CA GLN A 330 3.15 11.13 -16.77
C GLN A 330 3.09 12.61 -16.41
N VAL A 331 3.90 13.44 -17.07
CA VAL A 331 3.87 14.90 -16.90
C VAL A 331 2.51 15.48 -17.28
N ARG A 332 1.93 15.03 -18.40
CA ARG A 332 0.61 15.48 -18.85
C ARG A 332 -0.51 15.05 -17.89
N ARG A 333 -0.51 13.80 -17.43
CA ARG A 333 -1.56 13.24 -16.55
C ARG A 333 -1.61 13.95 -15.20
N HIS A 334 -0.44 14.27 -14.64
CA HIS A 334 -0.32 14.88 -13.32
C HIS A 334 -0.09 16.41 -13.37
N GLY A 335 -0.26 17.04 -14.55
CA GLY A 335 -0.14 18.50 -14.69
C GLY A 335 1.24 19.05 -14.31
N CYS A 336 2.30 18.26 -14.50
CA CYS A 336 3.65 18.61 -14.09
C CYS A 336 4.31 19.61 -15.06
N SER A 337 5.39 20.25 -14.61
CA SER A 337 6.22 21.19 -15.36
C SER A 337 7.69 20.82 -15.31
N ASP A 338 8.53 21.57 -16.05
CA ASP A 338 10.00 21.45 -16.01
C ASP A 338 10.55 20.04 -16.31
N LEU A 339 9.95 19.30 -17.25
CA LEU A 339 10.46 17.98 -17.65
C LEU A 339 11.91 18.08 -18.17
N ARG A 340 12.81 17.31 -17.58
CA ARG A 340 14.21 17.17 -17.94
C ARG A 340 14.51 15.72 -18.23
N LEU A 341 14.98 15.45 -19.44
CA LEU A 341 15.46 14.15 -19.88
C LEU A 341 16.99 14.08 -19.71
N PRO A 342 17.54 12.88 -19.45
CA PRO A 342 18.98 12.69 -19.21
C PRO A 342 19.82 12.46 -20.50
N PHE A 343 19.30 12.73 -21.69
CA PHE A 343 19.96 12.49 -22.98
C PHE A 343 19.72 13.61 -23.99
#